data_AF-A0AA86NG25-F1
#
_entry.id   AF-A0AA86NG25-F1
#
_cell.length_a   1.000
_cell.length_b   1.000
_cell.length_c   1.000
_cell.angle_alpha   90.00
_cell.angle_beta   90.00
_cell.angle_gamma   90.00
#
_symmetry.space_group_name_H-M   'P 1'
#
loop_
_entity.id
_entity.type
_entity.pdbx_description
1 polymer ?
#
loop_
_entity_poly.entity_id
_entity_poly.type
_entity_poly.pdbx_seq_one_letter_code
_entity_poly.pdbx_strand_id
1 'polypeptide(L)' 'MYYTGGIYKHVSGSLEGSQMVTFVGYGETATTKYWVVRNSWGASWGENRYFRIERGTNECEIETQCFLTVV' A
#
# COMPACT_ATOMS: atom_id res chain seq x y z
N MET A 1 3.38 0.65 -10.95
CA MET A 1 3.27 -0.80 -11.26
C MET A 1 4.53 -1.62 -10.96
N TYR A 2 5.73 -1.04 -11.01
CA TYR A 2 7.02 -1.74 -10.87
C TYR A 2 7.52 -1.99 -9.43
N TYR A 3 6.63 -2.00 -8.44
CA TYR A 3 7.04 -2.23 -7.05
C TYR A 3 7.55 -3.67 -6.87
N THR A 4 8.74 -3.81 -6.30
CA THR A 4 9.37 -5.11 -5.99
C THR A 4 9.63 -5.32 -4.50
N GLY A 5 9.68 -4.25 -3.70
CA GLY A 5 9.84 -4.32 -2.25
C GLY A 5 10.12 -2.97 -1.59
N GLY A 6 10.12 -2.95 -0.25
CA GLY A 6 10.38 -1.76 0.57
C GLY A 6 9.12 -0.97 0.94
N ILE A 7 9.28 0.23 1.49
CA ILE A 7 8.14 1.12 1.82
C ILE A 7 7.91 2.04 0.62
N TYR A 8 6.80 1.86 -0.07
CA TYR A 8 6.41 2.64 -1.23
C TYR A 8 6.10 4.08 -0.83
N LYS A 9 6.59 4.99 -1.67
CA LYS A 9 6.24 6.41 -1.73
C LYS A 9 6.24 6.83 -3.19
N HIS A 10 5.27 7.63 -3.61
CA HIS A 10 5.24 8.15 -4.96
C HIS A 10 6.38 9.16 -5.14
N VAL A 11 7.19 8.94 -6.18
CA VAL A 11 8.30 9.84 -6.54
C VAL A 11 8.11 10.43 -7.93
N SER A 12 7.55 9.66 -8.86
CA SER A 12 7.36 10.03 -10.26
C SER A 12 6.31 9.17 -10.94
N GLY A 13 5.75 9.67 -12.05
CA GLY A 13 4.77 8.97 -12.88
C GLY A 13 3.43 9.69 -12.92
N SER A 14 2.63 9.43 -13.96
CA SER A 14 1.25 9.92 -14.07
C SER A 14 0.28 9.14 -13.20
N LEU A 15 -0.86 9.74 -12.91
CA LEU A 15 -2.00 9.04 -12.34
C LEU A 15 -2.54 8.04 -13.37
N GLU A 16 -2.45 6.75 -13.05
CA GLU A 16 -2.95 5.66 -13.91
C GLU A 16 -4.38 5.23 -13.52
N GLY A 17 -4.88 5.69 -12.38
CA GLY A 17 -6.21 5.38 -11.87
C GLY A 17 -6.24 5.06 -10.38
N SER A 18 -7.43 4.77 -9.87
CA SER A 18 -7.67 4.39 -8.48
C SER A 18 -7.79 2.86 -8.34
N GLN A 19 -7.36 2.33 -7.19
CA GLN A 19 -7.46 0.90 -6.90
C GLN A 19 -7.89 0.68 -5.45
N MET A 20 -8.78 -0.31 -5.25
CA MET A 20 -9.13 -0.79 -3.92
C MET A 20 -8.19 -1.92 -3.50
N VAL A 21 -7.74 -1.86 -2.25
CA VAL A 21 -6.78 -2.79 -1.66
C VAL A 21 -7.23 -3.15 -0.24
N THR A 22 -6.64 -4.19 0.34
CA THR A 22 -6.99 -4.63 1.70
C THR A 22 -5.84 -4.39 2.66
N PHE A 23 -6.08 -3.60 3.70
CA PHE A 23 -5.16 -3.48 4.83
C PHE A 23 -5.13 -4.78 5.63
N VAL A 24 -3.94 -5.31 5.89
CA VAL A 24 -3.76 -6.56 6.66
C VAL A 24 -2.87 -6.38 7.89
N GLY A 25 -2.25 -5.21 8.06
CA GLY A 25 -1.42 -4.90 9.20
C GLY A 25 -0.75 -3.55 9.07
N TYR A 26 0.09 -3.24 10.04
CA TYR A 26 0.93 -2.04 10.06
C TYR A 26 2.24 -2.34 10.77
N GLY A 27 3.22 -1.47 10.56
CA GLY A 27 4.47 -1.51 11.29
C GLY A 27 5.17 -0.17 11.25
N GLU A 28 6.40 -0.19 11.71
CA GLU A 28 7.32 0.93 11.64
C GLU A 28 8.77 0.44 11.56
N THR A 29 9.60 1.28 10.97
CA THR A 29 11.06 1.23 11.06
C THR A 29 11.51 2.32 12.03
N ALA A 30 12.82 2.50 12.25
CA ALA A 30 13.32 3.58 13.09
C ALA A 30 12.86 4.98 12.63
N THR A 31 12.55 5.17 11.34
CA THR A 31 12.24 6.47 10.74
C THR A 31 10.87 6.56 10.09
N THR A 32 10.27 5.44 9.70
CA THR A 32 9.11 5.43 8.80
C THR A 32 8.05 4.43 9.24
N LYS A 33 6.83 4.91 9.43
CA LYS A 33 5.62 4.12 9.67
C LYS A 33 5.05 3.62 8.34
N TYR A 34 4.54 2.39 8.31
CA TYR A 34 3.95 1.84 7.10
C TYR A 34 2.70 1.01 7.37
N TRP A 35 1.86 0.91 6.35
CA TRP A 35 0.80 -0.08 6.22
C TRP A 35 1.33 -1.34 5.53
N VAL A 36 0.83 -2.51 5.91
CA VAL A 36 0.99 -3.75 5.14
C VAL A 36 -0.32 -3.99 4.40
N VAL A 37 -0.23 -4.03 3.07
CA VAL A 37 -1.40 -4.04 2.20
C VAL A 37 -1.34 -5.24 1.27
N ARG A 38 -2.45 -5.95 1.15
CA ARG A 38 -2.62 -7.07 0.22
C ARG A 38 -3.19 -6.56 -1.09
N ASN A 39 -2.50 -6.85 -2.19
CA ASN A 39 -2.94 -6.55 -3.55
C ASN A 39 -3.68 -7.74 -4.20
N SER A 40 -4.35 -7.48 -5.32
CA SER A 40 -5.13 -8.41 -6.14
C SER A 40 -4.41 -8.92 -7.40
N TRP A 41 -3.15 -8.53 -7.63
CA TRP A 41 -2.38 -8.86 -8.86
C TRP A 41 -1.62 -10.20 -8.82
N GLY A 42 -2.01 -11.13 -7.95
CA GLY A 42 -1.36 -12.43 -7.83
C GLY A 42 -0.08 -12.44 -6.99
N ALA A 43 0.47 -13.63 -6.76
CA ALA A 43 1.59 -13.87 -5.84
C ALA A 43 2.96 -13.48 -6.41
N SER A 44 3.10 -13.39 -7.74
CA SER A 44 4.35 -13.01 -8.40
C SER A 44 4.65 -11.51 -8.32
N TRP A 45 3.70 -10.69 -7.87
CA TRP A 45 3.85 -9.24 -7.79
C TRP A 45 4.26 -8.80 -6.38
N GLY A 46 5.16 -7.82 -6.31
CA GLY A 46 5.60 -7.23 -5.04
C GLY A 46 6.21 -8.24 -4.08
N GLU A 47 5.92 -8.07 -2.80
CA GLU A 47 6.39 -8.92 -1.71
C GLU A 47 5.43 -10.10 -1.52
N ASN A 48 5.35 -11.00 -2.51
CA ASN A 48 4.44 -12.15 -2.53
C ASN A 48 2.94 -11.76 -2.47
N ARG A 49 2.50 -10.86 -3.36
CA ARG A 49 1.19 -10.15 -3.43
C ARG A 49 1.02 -8.95 -2.50
N TYR A 50 1.96 -8.73 -1.59
CA TYR A 50 1.87 -7.65 -0.61
C TYR A 50 2.74 -6.47 -1.04
N PHE A 51 2.41 -5.32 -0.50
CA PHE A 51 3.28 -4.15 -0.52
C PHE A 51 3.15 -3.39 0.78
N ARG A 52 4.15 -2.56 1.04
CA ARG A 52 4.15 -1.63 2.17
C ARG A 52 4.15 -0.22 1.63
N ILE A 53 3.40 0.67 2.27
CA ILE A 53 3.25 2.08 1.88
C ILE A 53 3.34 2.97 3.10
N GLU A 54 3.91 4.17 2.95
CA GLU A 54 4.03 5.14 4.03
C GLU A 54 2.67 5.42 4.69
N ARG A 55 2.67 5.42 6.03
CA ARG A 55 1.47 5.55 6.86
C ARG A 55 1.49 6.83 7.66
N GLY A 56 0.33 7.47 7.79
CA GLY A 56 0.13 8.69 8.57
C GLY A 56 0.38 9.98 7.79
N THR A 57 0.60 9.88 6.48
CA THR A 57 0.77 11.01 5.55
C THR A 57 -0.32 11.04 4.48
N ASN A 58 -1.31 10.15 4.54
CA ASN A 58 -2.27 9.89 3.48
C ASN A 58 -1.61 9.69 2.10
N GLU A 59 -0.49 8.95 2.06
CA GLU A 59 0.28 8.70 0.85
C GLU A 59 -0.61 8.07 -0.24
N CYS A 60 -0.61 8.67 -1.44
CA CYS A 60 -1.52 8.32 -2.53
C CYS A 60 -3.00 8.22 -2.14
N GLU A 61 -3.45 9.06 -1.19
CA GLU A 61 -4.83 9.11 -0.70
C GLU A 61 -5.34 7.79 -0.07
N ILE A 62 -4.42 6.90 0.32
CA ILE A 62 -4.78 5.55 0.76
C ILE A 62 -5.59 5.54 2.08
N GLU A 63 -5.54 6.61 2.86
CA GLU A 63 -6.27 6.77 4.13
C GLU A 63 -7.58 7.55 3.96
N THR A 64 -7.93 7.98 2.74
CA THR A 64 -9.13 8.79 2.46
C THR A 64 -10.42 7.96 2.43
N GLN A 65 -10.41 6.79 1.80
CA GLN A 65 -11.60 5.95 1.59
C GLN A 65 -11.42 4.57 2.23
N CYS A 66 -11.49 4.53 3.55
CA CYS A 66 -11.38 3.30 4.33
C CYS A 66 -12.76 2.77 4.73
N PHE A 67 -13.05 1.52 4.38
CA PHE A 67 -14.30 0.84 4.73
C PHE A 67 -13.99 -0.39 5.57
N LEU A 68 -14.81 -0.63 6.58
CA LEU A 68 -14.83 -1.88 7.32
C LEU A 68 -16.00 -2.72 6.79
N THR A 69 -15.70 -3.94 6.37
CA THR A 69 -16.75 -4.95 6.13
C THR A 69 -16.91 -5.78 7.39
N VAL A 70 -18.13 -5.82 7.94
CA VAL A 70 -18.52 -6.77 8.98
C VAL A 70 -19.34 -7.84 8.29
N VAL A 71 -18.87 -9.09 8.31
CA VAL A 71 -19.59 -10.27 7.83
C VAL A 71 -20.30 -10.99 8.96
#